data_AF-A0A5R2N508-F1
#
_entry.id   AF-A0A5R2N508-F1
#
_cell.length_a   1.000
_cell.length_b   1.000
_cell.length_c   1.000
_cell.angle_alpha   90.00
_cell.angle_beta   90.00
_cell.angle_gamma   90.00
#
_symmetry.space_group_name_H-M   'P 1'
#
loop_
_entity.id
_entity.type
_entity.pdbx_description
1 polymer ?
#
loop_
_entity_poly.entity_id
_entity_poly.type
_entity_poly.pdbx_seq_one_letter_code
_entity_poly.pdbx_strand_id
1 'polypeptide(L)'
;VLDPRDTDRKLLDERGIAFVQEAVTEKNYRKLLTPLLTNGAGQGFCVNLSVDTGSVDLMRLCRKLGVLYIDTVVEPWLGFYFDAKADNASRTNYALREALIKEKHDKPGGATAISTCGANPGMVSWFVKQALVNLATDLGMEFSEPAQDDREGWAKLMKKAGVKGIHIAERDTPRTKQPNPTALFSN
;
A
#
# COMPACT_ATOMS: atom_id res chain seq x y z
N VAL A 1 8.58 10.93 -12.17
CA VAL A 1 7.26 11.05 -11.52
C VAL A 1 6.19 11.18 -12.59
N LEU A 2 5.08 10.44 -12.46
CA LEU A 2 3.90 10.59 -13.30
C LEU A 2 2.79 11.17 -12.43
N ASP A 3 2.20 12.28 -12.85
CA ASP A 3 1.06 12.90 -12.17
C ASP A 3 0.21 13.63 -13.22
N PRO A 4 -1.13 13.54 -13.22
CA PRO A 4 -1.95 14.37 -14.10
C PRO A 4 -1.83 15.89 -13.83
N ARG A 5 -1.37 16.29 -12.64
CA ARG A 5 -1.22 17.68 -12.21
C ARG A 5 0.25 18.05 -12.07
N ASP A 6 0.60 19.26 -12.48
CA ASP A 6 1.95 19.81 -12.39
C ASP A 6 2.13 20.81 -11.24
N THR A 7 1.17 20.87 -10.30
CA THR A 7 1.15 21.82 -9.17
C THR A 7 2.48 21.88 -8.41
N ASP A 8 3.10 20.72 -8.21
CA ASP A 8 4.36 20.56 -7.46
C ASP A 8 5.58 20.27 -8.36
N ARG A 9 5.43 20.39 -9.68
CA ARG A 9 6.48 20.10 -10.66
C ARG A 9 7.78 20.86 -10.38
N LYS A 10 7.68 22.11 -9.91
CA LYS A 10 8.86 22.92 -9.53
C LYS A 10 9.79 22.19 -8.56
N LEU A 11 9.24 21.41 -7.62
CA LEU A 11 10.03 20.63 -6.66
C LEU A 11 10.85 19.53 -7.36
N LEU A 12 10.32 18.97 -8.45
CA LEU A 12 10.99 17.96 -9.25
C LEU A 12 12.05 18.59 -10.14
N ASP A 13 11.73 19.71 -10.80
CA ASP A 13 12.63 20.43 -11.70
C ASP A 13 13.88 20.93 -10.94
N GLU A 14 13.71 21.49 -9.74
CA GLU A 14 14.82 21.90 -8.84
C GLU A 14 15.78 20.75 -8.49
N ARG A 15 15.31 19.50 -8.58
CA ARG A 15 16.07 18.29 -8.25
C ARG A 15 16.51 17.52 -9.49
N GLY A 16 16.21 18.02 -10.69
CA GLY A 16 16.48 17.32 -11.96
C GLY A 16 15.72 15.99 -12.10
N ILE A 17 14.57 15.85 -11.45
CA ILE A 17 13.75 14.63 -11.49
C ILE A 17 12.79 14.71 -12.67
N ALA A 18 12.83 13.72 -13.56
CA ALA A 18 11.94 13.66 -14.72
C ALA A 18 10.46 13.62 -14.31
N PHE A 19 9.64 14.41 -15.01
CA PHE A 19 8.20 14.50 -14.81
C PHE A 19 7.43 14.22 -16.10
N VAL A 20 6.33 13.47 -15.99
CA VAL A 20 5.40 13.21 -17.10
C VAL A 20 3.99 13.58 -16.63
N GLN A 21 3.41 14.59 -17.27
CA GLN A 21 2.08 15.09 -16.91
C GLN A 21 0.98 14.24 -17.56
N GLU A 22 0.67 13.09 -16.98
CA GLU A 22 -0.30 12.14 -17.56
C GLU A 22 -1.00 11.36 -16.44
N ALA A 23 -2.31 11.18 -16.56
CA ALA A 23 -3.08 10.29 -15.69
C ALA A 23 -2.82 8.83 -16.08
N VAL A 24 -2.50 7.97 -15.11
CA VAL A 24 -2.50 6.52 -15.33
C VAL A 24 -3.95 6.01 -15.26
N THR A 25 -4.41 5.35 -16.31
CA THR A 25 -5.79 4.85 -16.44
C THR A 25 -5.80 3.39 -16.87
N GLU A 26 -6.92 2.70 -16.63
CA GLU A 26 -7.12 1.32 -17.10
C GLU A 26 -6.85 1.16 -18.61
N LYS A 27 -7.13 2.20 -19.41
CA LYS A 27 -6.96 2.21 -20.86
C LYS A 27 -5.51 2.40 -21.31
N ASN A 28 -4.70 3.18 -20.56
CA ASN A 28 -3.36 3.58 -21.02
C ASN A 28 -2.21 2.92 -20.26
N TYR A 29 -2.43 2.37 -19.04
CA TYR A 29 -1.33 2.07 -18.11
C TYR A 29 -0.28 1.12 -18.71
N ARG A 30 -0.69 0.13 -19.52
CA ARG A 30 0.26 -0.77 -20.17
C ARG A 30 1.17 -0.04 -21.15
N LYS A 31 0.58 0.78 -22.04
CA LYS A 31 1.33 1.52 -23.07
C LYS A 31 2.20 2.61 -22.43
N LEU A 32 1.69 3.27 -21.40
CA LEU A 32 2.36 4.35 -20.70
C LEU A 32 3.52 3.83 -19.83
N LEU A 33 3.26 2.84 -18.99
CA LEU A 33 4.22 2.42 -17.96
C LEU A 33 5.28 1.45 -18.49
N THR A 34 4.96 0.54 -19.41
CA THR A 34 5.92 -0.45 -19.91
C THR A 34 7.25 0.16 -20.34
N PRO A 35 7.28 1.15 -21.27
CA PRO A 35 8.56 1.71 -21.72
C PRO A 35 9.32 2.40 -20.58
N LEU A 36 8.63 2.98 -19.60
CA LEU A 36 9.27 3.64 -18.45
C LEU A 36 9.86 2.62 -17.47
N LEU A 37 9.13 1.53 -17.20
CA LEU A 37 9.54 0.48 -16.27
C LEU A 37 10.64 -0.43 -16.83
N THR A 38 10.78 -0.50 -18.16
CA THR A 38 11.84 -1.25 -18.85
C THR A 38 12.93 -0.37 -19.42
N ASN A 39 12.93 0.93 -19.10
CA ASN A 39 13.98 1.84 -19.57
C ASN A 39 15.25 1.65 -18.71
N GLY A 40 16.14 0.78 -19.19
CA GLY A 40 17.43 0.53 -18.55
C GLY A 40 17.89 -0.91 -18.70
N ALA A 41 19.13 -1.18 -18.29
CA ALA A 41 19.70 -2.53 -18.34
C ALA A 41 19.40 -3.38 -17.09
N GLY A 42 18.85 -2.77 -16.04
CA GLY A 42 18.61 -3.40 -14.73
C GLY A 42 17.14 -3.69 -14.44
N GLN A 43 16.89 -4.21 -13.24
CA GLN A 43 15.53 -4.40 -12.72
C GLN A 43 14.94 -3.05 -12.31
N GLY A 44 13.80 -2.68 -12.90
CA GLY A 44 13.06 -1.50 -12.50
C GLY A 44 12.39 -1.65 -11.13
N PHE A 45 11.98 -0.51 -10.56
CA PHE A 45 11.16 -0.45 -9.34
C PHE A 45 10.03 0.57 -9.55
N CYS A 46 8.78 0.10 -9.52
CA CYS A 46 7.59 0.92 -9.49
C CYS A 46 7.22 1.29 -8.03
N VAL A 47 7.28 2.58 -7.71
CA VAL A 47 6.83 3.12 -6.43
C VAL A 47 5.49 3.83 -6.66
N ASN A 48 4.40 3.15 -6.32
CA ASN A 48 3.05 3.66 -6.52
C ASN A 48 2.54 4.40 -5.27
N LEU A 49 2.46 5.72 -5.37
CA LEU A 49 1.95 6.63 -4.33
C LEU A 49 0.76 7.45 -4.86
N SER A 50 -0.01 6.87 -5.78
CA SER A 50 -1.11 7.54 -6.47
C SER A 50 -2.47 7.19 -5.88
N VAL A 51 -3.48 7.96 -6.29
CA VAL A 51 -4.91 7.65 -6.15
C VAL A 51 -5.47 7.28 -7.52
N ASP A 52 -6.69 6.74 -7.57
CA ASP A 52 -7.43 6.51 -8.82
C ASP A 52 -6.80 5.48 -9.79
N THR A 53 -5.78 4.74 -9.34
CA THR A 53 -5.09 3.71 -10.15
C THR A 53 -5.28 2.31 -9.59
N GLY A 54 -5.52 1.33 -10.46
CA GLY A 54 -5.79 -0.05 -10.04
C GLY A 54 -4.52 -0.77 -9.57
N SER A 55 -4.27 -0.83 -8.26
CA SER A 55 -3.07 -1.44 -7.65
C SER A 55 -2.80 -2.87 -8.14
N VAL A 56 -3.84 -3.71 -8.22
CA VAL A 56 -3.70 -5.12 -8.67
C VAL A 56 -3.22 -5.20 -10.12
N ASP A 57 -3.70 -4.32 -10.99
CA ASP A 57 -3.29 -4.28 -12.39
C ASP A 57 -1.88 -3.74 -12.59
N LEU A 58 -1.52 -2.69 -11.86
CA LEU A 58 -0.17 -2.12 -11.89
C LEU A 58 0.87 -3.12 -11.35
N MET A 59 0.57 -3.74 -10.21
CA MET A 59 1.38 -4.81 -9.63
C MET A 59 1.55 -5.97 -10.60
N ARG A 60 0.47 -6.43 -11.24
CA ARG A 60 0.49 -7.49 -12.24
C ARG A 60 1.37 -7.15 -13.44
N LEU A 61 1.30 -5.90 -13.93
CA LEU A 61 2.17 -5.44 -15.00
C LEU A 61 3.64 -5.47 -14.57
N CYS A 62 3.95 -4.91 -13.39
CA CYS A 62 5.32 -4.89 -12.88
C CYS A 62 5.89 -6.31 -12.75
N ARG A 63 5.14 -7.21 -12.13
CA ARG A 63 5.52 -8.63 -11.99
C ARG A 63 5.76 -9.31 -13.34
N LYS A 64 4.91 -9.05 -14.34
CA LYS A 64 5.07 -9.58 -15.71
C LYS A 64 6.35 -9.07 -16.38
N LEU A 65 6.74 -7.82 -16.10
CA LEU A 65 7.96 -7.20 -16.63
C LEU A 65 9.22 -7.51 -15.81
N GLY A 66 9.10 -8.29 -14.72
CA GLY A 66 10.21 -8.56 -13.81
C GLY A 66 10.60 -7.35 -12.94
N VAL A 67 9.71 -6.38 -12.79
CA VAL A 67 9.91 -5.10 -12.09
C VAL A 67 9.38 -5.22 -10.66
N LEU A 68 10.14 -4.66 -9.70
CA LEU A 68 9.72 -4.57 -8.30
C LEU A 68 8.56 -3.58 -8.16
N TYR A 69 7.67 -3.80 -7.20
CA TYR A 69 6.51 -2.95 -6.97
C TYR A 69 6.27 -2.71 -5.48
N ILE A 70 5.91 -1.49 -5.12
CA ILE A 70 5.40 -1.14 -3.78
C ILE A 70 4.25 -0.15 -3.89
N ASP A 71 3.24 -0.33 -3.03
CA ASP A 71 2.18 0.65 -2.78
C ASP A 71 1.86 0.78 -1.29
N THR A 72 1.03 1.76 -0.95
CA THR A 72 0.54 2.01 0.42
C THR A 72 -0.93 1.67 0.60
N VAL A 73 -1.63 1.30 -0.48
CA VAL A 73 -3.07 1.02 -0.52
C VAL A 73 -3.40 0.05 -1.67
N VAL A 74 -4.42 -0.79 -1.47
CA VAL A 74 -5.05 -1.52 -2.60
C VAL A 74 -6.10 -0.60 -3.22
N GLU A 75 -5.66 0.21 -4.17
CA GLU A 75 -6.50 1.22 -4.82
C GLU A 75 -7.21 0.61 -6.04
N PRO A 76 -8.50 0.93 -6.27
CA PRO A 76 -9.21 0.58 -7.49
C PRO A 76 -9.02 1.65 -8.58
N TRP A 77 -9.41 1.32 -9.81
CA TRP A 77 -9.49 2.33 -10.87
C TRP A 77 -10.56 3.40 -10.55
N LEU A 78 -10.31 4.64 -11.01
CA LEU A 78 -11.27 5.74 -10.95
C LEU A 78 -12.68 5.29 -11.36
N GLY A 79 -13.68 5.71 -10.58
CA GLY A 79 -15.08 5.33 -10.80
C GLY A 79 -15.62 4.39 -9.72
N PHE A 80 -14.76 3.51 -9.18
CA PHE A 80 -15.17 2.46 -8.27
C PHE A 80 -15.82 2.99 -6.98
N TYR A 81 -15.20 3.98 -6.32
CA TYR A 81 -15.67 4.44 -5.00
C TYR A 81 -17.04 5.12 -5.03
N PHE A 82 -17.49 5.59 -6.19
CA PHE A 82 -18.75 6.31 -6.38
C PHE A 82 -19.67 5.64 -7.41
N ASP A 83 -19.46 4.36 -7.70
CA ASP A 83 -20.40 3.57 -8.50
C ASP A 83 -21.71 3.36 -7.73
N ALA A 84 -22.76 4.05 -8.17
CA ALA A 84 -24.09 3.97 -7.58
C ALA A 84 -24.79 2.62 -7.80
N LYS A 85 -24.26 1.77 -8.70
CA LYS A 85 -24.80 0.43 -8.99
C LYS A 85 -24.11 -0.67 -8.20
N ALA A 86 -22.96 -0.39 -7.59
CA ALA A 86 -22.20 -1.35 -6.82
C ALA A 86 -22.86 -1.61 -5.46
N ASP A 87 -22.90 -2.88 -5.03
CA ASP A 87 -23.40 -3.23 -3.70
C ASP A 87 -22.38 -2.84 -2.60
N ASN A 88 -22.84 -2.72 -1.36
CA ASN A 88 -22.00 -2.29 -0.25
C ASN A 88 -20.82 -3.23 0.03
N ALA A 89 -20.98 -4.54 -0.15
CA ALA A 89 -19.92 -5.50 0.14
C ALA A 89 -18.78 -5.41 -0.88
N SER A 90 -19.12 -5.18 -2.15
CA SER A 90 -18.15 -4.99 -3.24
C SER A 90 -17.26 -3.77 -3.03
N ARG A 91 -17.73 -2.72 -2.33
CA ARG A 91 -17.01 -1.45 -2.09
C ARG A 91 -16.08 -1.47 -0.87
N THR A 92 -15.89 -2.64 -0.24
CA THR A 92 -15.07 -2.75 0.98
C THR A 92 -13.58 -2.96 0.67
N ASN A 93 -12.72 -2.48 1.57
CA ASN A 93 -11.28 -2.83 1.54
C ASN A 93 -11.05 -4.34 1.67
N TYR A 94 -11.99 -5.09 2.27
CA TYR A 94 -11.96 -6.54 2.30
C TYR A 94 -12.04 -7.11 0.88
N ALA A 95 -13.03 -6.70 0.08
CA ALA A 95 -13.19 -7.15 -1.31
C ALA A 95 -11.97 -6.81 -2.18
N LEU A 96 -11.42 -5.59 -2.04
CA LEU A 96 -10.21 -5.18 -2.74
C LEU A 96 -9.00 -6.05 -2.35
N ARG A 97 -8.84 -6.36 -1.06
CA ARG A 97 -7.78 -7.25 -0.57
C ARG A 97 -7.96 -8.69 -1.04
N GLU A 98 -9.18 -9.21 -1.11
CA GLU A 98 -9.44 -10.55 -1.64
C GLU A 98 -9.07 -10.66 -3.13
N ALA A 99 -9.30 -9.61 -3.93
CA ALA A 99 -8.85 -9.56 -5.32
C ALA A 99 -7.31 -9.65 -5.44
N LEU A 100 -6.58 -8.97 -4.55
CA LEU A 100 -5.12 -9.07 -4.46
C LEU A 100 -4.66 -10.48 -4.02
N ILE A 101 -5.32 -11.07 -3.00
CA ILE A 101 -5.01 -12.43 -2.52
C ILE A 101 -5.23 -13.45 -3.63
N LYS A 102 -6.31 -13.30 -4.41
CA LYS A 102 -6.56 -14.13 -5.58
C LYS A 102 -5.42 -14.01 -6.61
N GLU A 103 -4.96 -12.80 -6.93
CA GLU A 103 -3.82 -12.61 -7.84
C GLU A 103 -2.54 -13.30 -7.31
N LYS A 104 -2.27 -13.22 -6.00
CA LYS A 104 -1.14 -13.90 -5.36
C LYS A 104 -1.24 -15.43 -5.47
N HIS A 105 -2.44 -15.98 -5.27
CA HIS A 105 -2.69 -17.42 -5.38
C HIS A 105 -2.59 -17.92 -6.82
N ASP A 106 -3.18 -17.19 -7.76
CA ASP A 106 -3.19 -17.56 -9.19
C ASP A 106 -1.79 -17.45 -9.81
N LYS A 107 -0.90 -16.62 -9.25
CA LYS A 107 0.46 -16.37 -9.77
C LYS A 107 1.51 -16.36 -8.66
N PRO A 108 1.88 -17.53 -8.09
CA PRO A 108 2.88 -17.62 -7.04
C PRO A 108 4.29 -17.25 -7.55
N GLY A 109 5.20 -16.85 -6.65
CA GLY A 109 6.59 -16.52 -6.99
C GLY A 109 6.75 -15.19 -7.73
N GLY A 110 7.70 -15.09 -8.67
CA GLY A 110 7.92 -13.90 -9.50
C GLY A 110 8.56 -12.71 -8.78
N ALA A 111 8.72 -11.58 -9.48
CA ALA A 111 9.31 -10.37 -8.91
C ALA A 111 8.52 -9.87 -7.69
N THR A 112 9.23 -9.42 -6.66
CA THR A 112 8.63 -8.97 -5.40
C THR A 112 7.69 -7.79 -5.63
N ALA A 113 6.47 -7.93 -5.10
CA ALA A 113 5.49 -6.86 -5.04
C ALA A 113 4.98 -6.73 -3.60
N ILE A 114 5.15 -5.56 -3.01
CA ILE A 114 4.81 -5.26 -1.63
C ILE A 114 3.53 -4.42 -1.64
N SER A 115 2.44 -5.00 -1.16
CA SER A 115 1.18 -4.27 -1.04
C SER A 115 1.04 -3.63 0.34
N THR A 116 0.43 -2.46 0.41
CA THR A 116 0.01 -1.80 1.65
C THR A 116 1.15 -1.59 2.66
N CYS A 117 2.27 -1.03 2.19
CA CYS A 117 3.47 -0.81 2.98
C CYS A 117 3.75 0.69 3.20
N GLY A 118 2.77 1.39 3.77
CA GLY A 118 2.93 2.73 4.32
C GLY A 118 3.07 2.69 5.85
N ALA A 119 2.45 3.66 6.53
CA ALA A 119 2.35 3.66 7.99
C ALA A 119 1.28 2.66 8.46
N ASN A 120 0.02 2.88 8.08
CA ASN A 120 -1.16 2.13 8.50
C ASN A 120 -2.20 2.06 7.36
N PRO A 121 -2.05 1.14 6.40
CA PRO A 121 -1.39 -0.17 6.56
C PRO A 121 0.12 -0.17 6.26
N GLY A 122 0.84 -1.11 6.88
CA GLY A 122 2.30 -1.27 6.71
C GLY A 122 3.00 -1.38 8.05
N MET A 123 3.71 -0.33 8.45
CA MET A 123 4.49 -0.21 9.69
C MET A 123 3.78 -0.75 10.93
N VAL A 124 2.48 -0.52 11.07
CA VAL A 124 1.70 -1.03 12.22
C VAL A 124 1.71 -2.55 12.35
N SER A 125 1.92 -3.29 11.26
CA SER A 125 2.09 -4.75 11.31
C SER A 125 3.41 -5.15 11.98
N TRP A 126 4.46 -4.36 11.79
CA TRP A 126 5.75 -4.54 12.46
C TRP A 126 5.63 -4.18 13.95
N PHE A 127 4.91 -3.11 14.27
CA PHE A 127 4.61 -2.75 15.65
C PHE A 127 3.82 -3.83 16.38
N VAL A 128 2.85 -4.48 15.73
CA VAL A 128 2.10 -5.59 16.35
C VAL A 128 3.02 -6.75 16.72
N LYS A 129 3.98 -7.11 15.86
CA LYS A 129 4.97 -8.16 16.17
C LYS A 129 5.82 -7.77 17.37
N GLN A 130 6.40 -6.57 17.36
CA GLN A 130 7.22 -6.09 18.46
C GLN A 130 6.42 -5.98 19.77
N ALA A 131 5.19 -5.45 19.72
CA ALA A 131 4.32 -5.33 20.88
C ALA A 131 3.95 -6.69 21.46
N LEU A 132 3.79 -7.72 20.63
CA LEU A 132 3.51 -9.07 21.11
C LEU A 132 4.72 -9.68 21.82
N VAL A 133 5.93 -9.48 21.30
CA VAL A 133 7.18 -9.90 21.97
C VAL A 133 7.32 -9.21 23.33
N ASN A 134 7.08 -7.90 23.38
CA ASN A 134 7.11 -7.13 24.62
C ASN A 134 6.06 -7.64 25.62
N LEU A 135 4.81 -7.80 25.18
CA LEU A 135 3.71 -8.28 26.03
C LEU A 135 4.00 -9.67 26.61
N ALA A 136 4.46 -10.62 25.79
CA ALA A 136 4.77 -11.96 26.26
C ALA A 136 5.91 -11.96 27.28
N THR A 137 6.91 -11.09 27.08
CA THR A 137 8.02 -10.88 28.01
C THR A 137 7.54 -10.28 29.33
N ASP A 138 6.73 -9.22 29.30
CA ASP A 138 6.21 -8.54 30.48
C ASP A 138 5.26 -9.42 31.31
N LEU A 139 4.57 -10.36 30.66
CA LEU A 139 3.76 -11.38 31.31
C LEU A 139 4.58 -12.55 31.90
N GLY A 140 5.91 -12.55 31.73
CA GLY A 140 6.79 -13.63 32.19
C GLY A 140 6.53 -14.96 31.49
N MET A 141 6.01 -14.93 30.26
CA MET A 141 5.71 -16.15 29.52
C MET A 141 6.99 -16.79 28.99
N GLU A 142 7.08 -18.11 29.06
CA GLU A 142 8.08 -18.84 28.27
C GLU A 142 7.63 -18.90 26.80
N PHE A 143 8.46 -18.36 25.90
CA PHE A 143 8.28 -18.42 24.46
C PHE A 143 9.62 -18.29 23.72
N SER A 144 9.65 -18.75 22.47
CA SER A 144 10.68 -18.38 21.50
C SER A 144 10.07 -17.41 20.51
N GLU A 145 10.80 -16.36 20.15
CA GLU A 145 10.32 -15.39 19.15
C GLU A 145 10.08 -16.11 17.81
N PRO A 146 8.86 -16.07 17.24
CA PRO A 146 8.58 -16.71 15.96
C PRO A 146 9.38 -16.06 14.83
N ALA A 147 9.84 -16.88 13.87
CA ALA A 147 10.60 -16.39 12.71
C ALA A 147 9.76 -15.42 11.84
N GLN A 148 10.44 -14.66 10.97
CA GLN A 148 9.78 -13.65 10.13
C GLN A 148 8.72 -14.25 9.19
N ASP A 149 8.94 -15.50 8.76
CA ASP A 149 8.10 -16.31 7.88
C ASP A 149 7.14 -17.27 8.63
N ASP A 150 7.26 -17.40 9.96
CA ASP A 150 6.42 -18.30 10.78
C ASP A 150 5.09 -17.64 11.19
N ARG A 151 4.19 -17.50 10.21
CA ARG A 151 2.85 -16.93 10.41
C ARG A 151 2.07 -17.63 11.54
N GLU A 152 2.11 -18.96 11.56
CA GLU A 152 1.40 -19.79 12.52
C GLU A 152 1.95 -19.62 13.94
N GLY A 153 3.27 -19.47 14.09
CA GLY A 153 3.93 -19.16 15.36
C GLY A 153 3.48 -17.82 15.94
N TRP A 154 3.47 -16.76 15.12
CA TRP A 154 2.95 -15.45 15.53
C TRP A 154 1.49 -15.53 16.00
N ALA A 155 0.64 -16.26 15.28
CA ALA A 155 -0.77 -16.44 15.66
C ALA A 155 -0.94 -17.21 16.98
N LYS A 156 -0.15 -18.27 17.19
CA LYS A 156 -0.17 -19.05 18.44
C LYS A 156 0.30 -18.22 19.64
N LEU A 157 1.37 -17.43 19.48
CA LEU A 157 1.86 -16.54 20.53
C LEU A 157 0.81 -15.49 20.91
N MET A 158 0.16 -14.88 19.91
CA MET A 158 -0.89 -13.88 20.14
C MET A 158 -2.08 -14.47 20.90
N LYS A 159 -2.50 -15.69 20.55
CA LYS A 159 -3.54 -16.42 21.27
C LYS A 159 -3.12 -16.74 22.71
N LYS A 160 -1.88 -17.23 22.91
CA LYS A 160 -1.34 -17.58 24.24
C LYS A 160 -1.26 -16.35 25.16
N ALA A 161 -0.90 -15.19 24.62
CA ALA A 161 -0.84 -13.92 25.34
C ALA A 161 -2.23 -13.32 25.66
N GLY A 162 -3.32 -13.96 25.22
CA GLY A 162 -4.68 -13.53 25.56
C GLY A 162 -5.14 -12.25 24.84
N VAL A 163 -4.51 -11.87 23.72
CA VAL A 163 -4.91 -10.70 22.93
C VAL A 163 -6.27 -10.94 22.30
N LYS A 164 -7.26 -10.12 22.66
CA LYS A 164 -8.65 -10.23 22.15
C LYS A 164 -8.93 -9.35 20.94
N GLY A 165 -8.17 -8.26 20.80
CA GLY A 165 -8.35 -7.28 19.74
C GLY A 165 -7.15 -6.34 19.68
N ILE A 166 -7.01 -5.67 18.54
CA ILE A 166 -5.94 -4.71 18.29
C ILE A 166 -6.61 -3.49 17.66
N HIS A 167 -6.38 -2.32 18.25
CA HIS A 167 -6.71 -1.06 17.61
C HIS A 167 -5.44 -0.50 16.97
N ILE A 168 -5.58 0.01 15.75
CA ILE A 168 -4.60 0.95 15.21
C ILE A 168 -4.94 2.31 15.82
N ALA A 169 -4.37 2.58 17.00
CA ALA A 169 -4.71 3.75 17.81
C ALA A 169 -3.83 4.93 17.42
N GLU A 170 -4.38 5.85 16.63
CA GLU A 170 -3.71 7.05 16.16
C GLU A 170 -4.39 8.31 16.69
N ARG A 171 -3.59 9.29 17.09
CA ARG A 171 -4.05 10.62 17.46
C ARG A 171 -3.17 11.65 16.80
N ASP A 172 -3.70 12.30 15.78
CA ASP A 172 -3.03 13.40 15.13
C ASP A 172 -3.24 14.71 15.91
N THR A 173 -2.15 15.43 16.18
CA THR A 173 -2.11 16.71 16.93
C THR A 173 -1.36 17.90 16.27
N PRO A 174 -0.69 17.78 15.10
CA PRO A 174 -0.27 18.91 14.30
C PRO A 174 -1.39 19.92 14.07
N ARG A 175 -0.99 21.19 13.99
CA ARG A 175 -1.89 22.32 13.74
C ARG A 175 -1.23 23.30 12.79
N THR A 176 -2.03 23.87 11.90
CA THR A 176 -1.61 24.95 10.99
C THR A 176 -1.46 26.26 11.76
N LYS A 177 -0.61 27.17 11.25
CA LYS A 177 -0.49 28.53 11.79
C LYS A 177 -1.75 29.37 11.55
N GLN A 178 -2.45 29.10 10.45
CA GLN A 178 -3.69 29.76 10.06
C GLN A 178 -4.88 28.85 10.35
N PRO A 179 -6.03 29.40 10.76
CA PRO A 179 -7.25 28.61 10.95
C PRO A 179 -7.72 28.00 9.62
N ASN A 180 -8.45 26.88 9.70
CA ASN A 180 -9.00 26.25 8.50
C ASN A 180 -10.01 27.19 7.81
N PRO A 181 -9.82 27.53 6.53
CA PRO A 181 -10.77 28.35 5.78
C PRO A 181 -12.15 27.70 5.65
N THR A 182 -13.19 28.51 5.56
CA THR A 182 -14.56 28.04 5.23
C THR A 182 -14.56 27.34 3.87
N ALA A 183 -15.29 26.23 3.78
CA ALA A 183 -15.43 25.42 2.56
C ALA A 183 -14.13 24.78 2.04
N LEU A 184 -13.08 24.70 2.86
CA LEU A 184 -11.88 23.92 2.56
C LEU A 184 -11.78 22.69 3.46
N PHE A 185 -11.52 21.54 2.86
CA PHE A 185 -11.15 20.33 3.58
C PHE A 185 -9.64 20.36 3.87
N SER A 186 -9.27 20.19 5.14
CA SER A 186 -7.86 20.10 5.58
C SER A 186 -7.63 18.74 6.23
N ASN A 187 -6.54 18.07 5.83
CA ASN A 187 -6.04 16.82 6.40
C ASN A 187 -4.51 16.84 6.37
#